data_AF-A0A6P7FRF4-F1
#
_entry.id   AF-A0A6P7FRF4-F1
#
_cell.length_a   1.000
_cell.length_b   1.000
_cell.length_c   1.000
_cell.angle_alpha   90.00
_cell.angle_beta   90.00
_cell.angle_gamma   90.00
#
_symmetry.space_group_name_H-M   'P 1'
#
loop_
_entity.id
_entity.type
_entity.pdbx_description
1 polymer ?
#
loop_
_entity_poly.entity_id
_entity_poly.type
_entity_poly.pdbx_seq_one_letter_code
_entity_poly.pdbx_strand_id
1 'polypeptide(L)'
;MRICEVIKVNPIQILIYTLIFANIGGAITPIGDPPNVIIASNPDVMKAGITFGVFTLHTGIGACIILFIIYLQIRIMYRDIKHYQYDEPEEIKDLKREIAVWERTAASVSSYSKDENIVKESLLKQMAQLQNKLKDTVNQCKTASTHVIRVENLKKQYPIKNKSLLIKSGITLALVICLFFFNSIPAFRTLGLGWTALLGVILLLILYDSKDLDAIFARVEWSTLLFFASLFILMEVYNVFIYGINKNI
;
A
#
# COMPACT_ATOMS: atom_id res chain seq x y z
N MET A 1 2.80 8.22 -2.84
CA MET A 1 4.26 8.43 -3.00
C MET A 1 4.68 9.89 -2.80
N ARG A 2 4.04 10.89 -3.42
CA ARG A 2 4.35 12.31 -3.19
C ARG A 2 4.38 12.73 -1.71
N ILE A 3 3.51 12.14 -0.88
CA ILE A 3 3.53 12.37 0.58
C ILE A 3 4.83 11.88 1.22
N CYS A 4 5.34 10.69 0.86
CA CYS A 4 6.61 10.16 1.38
C CYS A 4 7.81 10.98 0.90
N GLU A 5 7.77 11.46 -0.35
CA GLU A 5 8.80 12.32 -0.94
C GLU A 5 8.87 13.68 -0.22
N VAL A 6 7.71 14.28 0.10
CA VAL A 6 7.68 15.54 0.84
C VAL A 6 7.99 15.33 2.33
N ILE A 7 7.58 14.22 2.94
CA ILE A 7 7.89 13.93 4.34
C ILE A 7 9.30 13.32 4.49
N LYS A 8 9.99 13.05 3.38
CA LYS A 8 11.34 12.49 3.34
C LYS A 8 11.46 11.17 4.14
N VAL A 9 10.47 10.28 4.00
CA VAL A 9 10.42 8.97 4.66
C VAL A 9 10.63 7.87 3.63
N ASN A 10 11.30 6.77 4.01
CA ASN A 10 11.49 5.63 3.13
C ASN A 10 10.13 5.08 2.65
N PRO A 11 9.80 5.19 1.35
CA PRO A 11 8.49 4.82 0.83
C PRO A 11 8.27 3.32 0.84
N ILE A 12 9.34 2.50 0.87
CA ILE A 12 9.27 1.04 0.78
C ILE A 12 8.51 0.47 1.97
N GLN A 13 8.84 0.90 3.19
CA GLN A 13 8.22 0.38 4.40
C GLN A 13 6.75 0.80 4.51
N ILE A 14 6.44 2.07 4.21
CA ILE A 14 5.06 2.56 4.20
C ILE A 14 4.24 1.80 3.16
N LEU A 15 4.82 1.52 1.99
CA LEU A 15 4.17 0.74 0.94
C LEU A 15 3.88 -0.70 1.40
N ILE A 16 4.84 -1.36 2.04
CA ILE A 16 4.66 -2.73 2.58
C ILE A 16 3.50 -2.75 3.59
N TYR A 17 3.47 -1.82 4.56
CA TYR A 17 2.36 -1.77 5.52
C TYR A 17 1.03 -1.46 4.86
N THR A 18 1.01 -0.53 3.90
CA THR A 18 -0.21 -0.20 3.14
C THR A 18 -0.74 -1.43 2.40
N LEU A 19 0.15 -2.22 1.80
CA LEU A 19 -0.22 -3.48 1.12
C LEU A 19 -0.77 -4.51 2.10
N ILE A 20 -0.12 -4.70 3.25
CA ILE A 20 -0.59 -5.62 4.29
C ILE A 20 -1.98 -5.23 4.77
N PHE A 21 -2.21 -3.96 5.11
CA PHE A 21 -3.52 -3.46 5.54
C PHE A 21 -4.58 -3.60 4.44
N ALA A 22 -4.22 -3.38 3.17
CA ALA A 22 -5.14 -3.55 2.04
C ALA A 22 -5.58 -5.02 1.88
N ASN A 23 -4.64 -5.96 1.97
CA ASN A 23 -4.95 -7.40 1.86
C ASN A 23 -5.82 -7.88 3.03
N ILE A 24 -5.54 -7.41 4.25
CA ILE A 24 -6.37 -7.74 5.43
C ILE A 24 -7.77 -7.15 5.26
N GLY A 25 -7.87 -5.91 4.78
CA GLY A 25 -9.15 -5.27 4.48
C GLY A 25 -9.97 -6.04 3.45
N GLY A 26 -9.32 -6.54 2.39
CA GLY A 26 -9.95 -7.41 1.40
C GLY A 26 -10.50 -8.70 2.02
N ALA A 27 -9.70 -9.36 2.84
CA ALA A 27 -10.06 -10.62 3.47
C ALA A 27 -11.26 -10.55 4.43
N ILE A 28 -11.63 -9.36 4.93
CA ILE A 28 -12.78 -9.19 5.85
C ILE A 28 -14.11 -9.51 5.16
N THR A 29 -14.23 -9.22 3.87
CA THR A 29 -15.50 -9.32 3.16
C THR A 29 -15.44 -10.42 2.10
N PRO A 30 -16.58 -11.09 1.81
CA PRO A 30 -16.67 -12.09 0.74
C PRO A 30 -16.25 -11.60 -0.66
N ILE A 31 -16.12 -10.29 -0.87
CA ILE A 31 -15.90 -9.67 -2.18
C ILE A 31 -14.52 -9.01 -2.27
N GLY A 32 -13.81 -8.88 -1.15
CA GLY A 32 -12.58 -8.10 -1.11
C GLY A 32 -11.37 -8.78 -1.74
N ASP A 33 -11.41 -10.10 -1.93
CA ASP A 33 -10.38 -10.87 -2.62
C ASP A 33 -10.96 -12.06 -3.41
N PRO A 34 -10.28 -12.50 -4.50
CA PRO A 34 -10.79 -13.56 -5.38
C PRO A 34 -11.09 -14.90 -4.67
N PRO A 35 -10.22 -15.41 -3.76
CA PRO A 35 -10.52 -16.63 -3.01
C PRO A 35 -11.82 -16.56 -2.20
N ASN A 36 -12.06 -15.44 -1.51
CA ASN A 36 -13.29 -15.26 -0.74
C ASN A 36 -14.55 -15.23 -1.60
N VAL A 37 -14.48 -14.63 -2.80
CA VAL A 37 -15.59 -14.62 -3.76
C VAL A 37 -15.94 -16.05 -4.17
N ILE A 38 -14.93 -16.85 -4.49
CA ILE A 38 -15.07 -18.26 -4.91
C ILE A 38 -15.76 -19.08 -3.82
N ILE A 39 -15.36 -18.89 -2.56
CA ILE A 39 -15.95 -19.59 -1.41
C ILE A 39 -17.41 -19.15 -1.21
N ALA A 40 -17.68 -17.84 -1.29
CA ALA A 40 -19.02 -17.30 -1.07
C ALA A 40 -20.01 -17.60 -2.20
N SER A 41 -19.53 -17.85 -3.42
CA SER A 41 -20.35 -18.30 -4.54
C SER A 41 -20.64 -19.80 -4.56
N ASN A 42 -20.00 -20.59 -3.69
CA ASN A 42 -20.19 -22.03 -3.68
C ASN A 42 -21.62 -22.41 -3.21
N PRO A 43 -22.38 -23.22 -3.97
CA PRO A 43 -23.75 -23.61 -3.62
C PRO A 43 -23.87 -24.27 -2.25
N ASP A 44 -22.87 -25.03 -1.80
CA ASP A 44 -22.90 -25.76 -0.54
C ASP A 44 -22.73 -24.80 0.65
N VAL A 45 -21.90 -23.77 0.49
CA VAL A 45 -21.73 -22.67 1.46
C VAL A 45 -23.02 -21.83 1.56
N MET A 46 -23.68 -21.57 0.43
CA MET A 46 -24.96 -20.87 0.40
C MET A 46 -26.08 -21.69 1.07
N LYS A 47 -26.12 -23.01 0.86
CA LYS A 47 -27.05 -23.95 1.53
C LYS A 47 -26.81 -24.05 3.03
N ALA A 48 -25.55 -24.00 3.47
CA ALA A 48 -25.18 -23.94 4.88
C ALA A 48 -25.62 -22.64 5.57
N GLY A 49 -26.21 -21.69 4.84
CA GLY A 49 -26.76 -20.46 5.39
C GLY A 49 -25.70 -19.38 5.64
N ILE A 50 -24.48 -19.56 5.14
CA ILE A 50 -23.41 -18.57 5.26
C ILE A 50 -23.73 -17.41 4.31
N THR A 51 -24.29 -16.34 4.86
CA THR A 51 -24.58 -15.10 4.11
C THR A 51 -23.41 -14.14 4.14
N PHE A 52 -23.48 -13.09 3.32
CA PHE A 52 -22.51 -12.00 3.32
C PHE A 52 -22.23 -11.46 4.73
N GLY A 53 -23.28 -11.21 5.52
CA GLY A 53 -23.17 -10.68 6.88
C GLY A 53 -22.52 -11.68 7.85
N VAL A 54 -22.92 -12.96 7.79
CA VAL A 54 -22.37 -14.01 8.67
C VAL A 54 -20.89 -14.25 8.37
N PHE A 55 -20.52 -14.33 7.09
CA PHE A 55 -19.12 -14.45 6.67
C PHE A 55 -18.30 -13.24 7.14
N THR A 56 -18.79 -12.03 6.88
CA THR A 56 -18.09 -10.79 7.26
C THR A 56 -17.91 -10.68 8.77
N LEU A 57 -18.89 -11.11 9.56
CA LEU A 57 -18.80 -11.09 11.02
C LEU A 57 -17.77 -12.10 11.52
N HIS A 58 -17.80 -13.34 11.01
CA HIS A 58 -16.87 -14.39 11.43
C HIS A 58 -15.43 -14.07 11.02
N THR A 59 -15.19 -13.71 9.76
CA THR A 59 -13.85 -13.39 9.24
C THR A 59 -13.36 -12.04 9.76
N GLY A 60 -14.28 -11.09 9.98
CA GLY A 60 -14.00 -9.78 10.57
C GLY A 60 -13.42 -9.87 11.99
N ILE A 61 -13.91 -10.80 12.82
CA ILE A 61 -13.33 -11.03 14.16
C ILE A 61 -11.86 -11.46 14.04
N GLY A 62 -11.55 -12.39 13.13
CA GLY A 62 -10.17 -12.81 12.86
C GLY A 62 -9.29 -11.67 12.35
N ALA A 63 -9.81 -10.86 11.43
CA ALA A 63 -9.10 -9.68 10.94
C ALA A 63 -8.84 -8.64 12.04
N CYS A 64 -9.79 -8.41 12.95
CA CYS A 64 -9.59 -7.52 14.10
C CYS A 64 -8.45 -8.00 15.00
N ILE A 65 -8.34 -9.32 15.25
CA ILE A 65 -7.23 -9.90 16.01
C ILE A 65 -5.90 -9.66 15.29
N ILE A 66 -5.84 -9.93 13.98
CA ILE A 66 -4.63 -9.72 13.17
C ILE A 66 -4.24 -8.24 13.15
N LEU A 67 -5.20 -7.32 12.96
CA LEU A 67 -4.96 -5.88 13.01
C LEU A 67 -4.40 -5.45 14.37
N PHE A 68 -4.90 -6.02 15.47
CA PHE A 68 -4.38 -5.76 16.81
C PHE A 68 -2.94 -6.25 16.96
N ILE A 69 -2.62 -7.45 16.50
CA ILE A 69 -1.26 -7.99 16.51
C ILE A 69 -0.32 -7.14 15.67
N ILE A 70 -0.73 -6.76 14.45
CA ILE A 70 0.07 -5.90 13.57
C ILE A 70 0.27 -4.52 14.19
N TYR A 71 -0.77 -3.97 14.81
CA TYR A 71 -0.64 -2.71 15.54
C TYR A 71 0.39 -2.82 16.67
N LEU A 72 0.36 -3.89 17.45
CA LEU A 72 1.37 -4.16 18.48
C LEU A 72 2.77 -4.35 17.88
N GLN A 73 2.90 -5.11 16.79
CA GLN A 73 4.15 -5.36 16.10
C GLN A 73 4.75 -4.07 15.57
N ILE A 74 3.95 -3.24 14.89
CA ILE A 74 4.33 -1.89 14.45
C ILE A 74 4.75 -1.05 15.66
N ARG A 75 3.99 -1.08 16.76
CA ARG A 75 4.31 -0.27 17.94
C ARG A 75 5.60 -0.70 18.64
N ILE A 76 5.90 -2.00 18.67
CA ILE A 76 7.17 -2.53 19.19
C ILE A 76 8.31 -2.18 18.24
N MET A 77 8.11 -2.40 16.94
CA MET A 77 9.11 -2.19 15.92
C MET A 77 9.49 -0.71 15.77
N TYR A 78 8.52 0.20 15.80
CA TYR A 78 8.74 1.66 15.75
C TYR A 78 9.02 2.28 17.13
N ARG A 79 9.17 1.48 18.18
CA ARG A 79 9.61 1.99 19.50
C ARG A 79 10.99 2.63 19.41
N ASP A 80 11.86 2.10 18.56
CA ASP A 80 13.16 2.68 18.23
C ASP A 80 13.12 3.44 16.90
N ILE A 81 12.59 4.66 16.95
CA ILE A 81 12.54 5.63 15.83
C ILE A 81 13.90 5.83 15.15
N LYS A 82 15.01 5.57 15.86
CA LYS A 82 16.38 5.72 15.35
C LYS A 82 16.74 4.76 14.22
N HIS A 83 16.09 3.60 14.12
CA HIS A 83 16.42 2.62 13.07
C HIS A 83 15.64 2.87 11.76
N TYR A 84 14.64 3.75 11.79
CA TYR A 84 13.72 4.06 10.70
C TYR A 84 13.93 5.46 10.11
N GLN A 85 14.74 6.29 10.80
CA GLN A 85 15.17 7.59 10.29
C GLN A 85 16.19 7.39 9.18
N TYR A 86 15.77 7.78 7.98
CA TYR A 86 16.60 8.03 6.80
C TYR A 86 17.64 6.93 6.53
N ASP A 87 17.39 6.11 5.52
CA ASP A 87 18.53 5.59 4.76
C ASP A 87 19.29 6.83 4.30
N GLU A 88 20.46 7.12 4.89
CA GLU A 88 21.16 8.41 4.74
C GLU A 88 21.07 8.89 3.28
N PRO A 89 20.74 10.18 3.02
CA PRO A 89 20.66 10.70 1.65
C PRO A 89 21.87 10.21 0.86
N GLU A 90 21.67 9.79 -0.40
CA GLU A 90 22.76 9.20 -1.21
C GLU A 90 24.02 10.08 -1.18
N GLU A 91 23.84 11.40 -1.26
CA GLU A 91 24.89 12.41 -1.11
C GLU A 91 25.70 12.32 0.20
N ILE A 92 25.05 12.03 1.34
CA ILE A 92 25.72 11.88 2.64
C ILE A 92 26.47 10.55 2.71
N LYS A 93 25.89 9.47 2.15
CA LYS A 93 26.57 8.17 2.05
C LYS A 93 27.82 8.26 1.18
N ASP A 94 27.72 8.95 0.05
CA ASP A 94 28.83 9.12 -0.89
C ASP A 94 29.93 9.99 -0.29
N LEU A 95 29.60 11.11 0.38
CA LEU A 95 30.60 11.90 1.08
C LEU A 95 31.32 11.10 2.18
N LYS A 96 30.60 10.28 2.95
CA LYS A 96 31.22 9.44 3.98
C LYS A 96 32.14 8.38 3.40
N ARG A 97 31.74 7.75 2.28
CA ARG A 97 32.57 6.80 1.55
C ARG A 97 33.83 7.47 1.03
N GLU A 98 33.68 8.65 0.44
CA GLU A 98 34.80 9.45 -0.06
C GLU A 98 35.78 9.77 1.08
N ILE A 99 35.30 10.34 2.19
CA ILE A 99 36.12 10.63 3.39
C ILE A 99 36.85 9.37 3.89
N ALA A 100 36.17 8.23 3.95
CA ALA A 100 36.79 6.97 4.40
C ALA A 100 37.89 6.47 3.46
N VAL A 101 37.76 6.69 2.14
CA VAL A 101 38.82 6.39 1.17
C VAL A 101 40.01 7.32 1.40
N TRP A 102 39.77 8.62 1.54
CA TRP A 102 40.84 9.60 1.81
C TRP A 102 41.56 9.31 3.14
N GLU A 103 40.83 8.86 4.18
CA GLU A 103 41.39 8.47 5.48
C GLU A 103 42.33 7.28 5.36
N ARG A 104 41.92 6.24 4.62
CA ARG A 104 42.74 5.07 4.35
C ARG A 104 43.99 5.43 3.55
N THR A 105 43.85 6.29 2.53
CA THR A 105 44.97 6.78 1.73
C THR A 105 45.96 7.56 2.61
N ALA A 106 45.48 8.49 3.43
CA ALA A 106 46.33 9.27 4.33
C ALA A 106 47.05 8.41 5.40
N ALA A 107 46.42 7.33 5.86
CA ALA A 107 47.03 6.38 6.80
C ALA A 107 48.09 5.46 6.15
N SER A 108 47.95 5.18 4.84
CA SER A 108 48.87 4.32 4.09
C SER A 108 50.17 5.02 3.64
N VAL A 109 50.20 6.35 3.62
CA VAL A 109 51.40 7.13 3.24
C VAL A 109 52.38 7.14 4.42
N SER A 110 53.49 6.41 4.28
CA SER A 110 54.61 6.41 5.24
C SER A 110 55.27 7.77 5.32
N SER A 111 55.79 8.14 6.50
CA SER A 111 56.38 9.46 6.76
C SER A 111 57.90 9.41 6.79
N TYR A 112 58.54 8.94 5.70
CA TYR A 112 60.00 8.82 5.64
C TYR A 112 60.65 9.86 4.70
N SER A 113 59.92 10.39 3.71
CA SER A 113 60.41 11.40 2.75
C SER A 113 59.76 12.79 2.89
N LYS A 114 60.50 13.85 2.54
CA LYS A 114 60.02 15.26 2.54
C LYS A 114 58.83 15.46 1.59
N ASP A 115 58.83 14.77 0.46
CA ASP A 115 57.75 14.84 -0.55
C ASP A 115 56.47 14.14 -0.09
N GLU A 116 56.59 13.05 0.69
CA GLU A 116 55.44 12.35 1.28
C GLU A 116 54.69 13.23 2.30
N ASN A 117 55.41 14.08 3.03
CA ASN A 117 54.79 15.01 3.98
C ASN A 117 53.94 16.08 3.27
N ILE A 118 54.37 16.58 2.11
CA ILE A 118 53.60 17.56 1.30
C ILE A 118 52.32 16.91 0.78
N VAL A 119 52.41 15.66 0.31
CA VAL A 119 51.25 14.89 -0.15
C VAL A 119 50.27 14.66 1.01
N LYS A 120 50.77 14.25 2.18
CA LYS A 120 49.96 14.06 3.38
C LYS A 120 49.23 15.33 3.82
N GLU A 121 49.89 16.49 3.75
CA GLU A 121 49.28 17.78 4.09
C GLU A 121 48.15 18.17 3.14
N SER A 122 48.31 17.90 1.83
CA SER A 122 47.25 18.08 0.82
C SER A 122 46.04 17.15 1.05
N LEU A 123 46.30 15.87 1.39
CA LEU A 123 45.25 14.90 1.74
C LEU A 123 44.45 15.32 2.97
N LEU A 124 45.12 15.78 4.02
CA LEU A 124 44.47 16.27 5.24
C LEU A 124 43.61 17.52 4.96
N LYS A 125 44.07 18.41 4.07
CA LYS A 125 43.30 19.58 3.65
C LYS A 125 42.02 19.21 2.90
N GLN A 126 42.10 18.23 1.98
CA GLN A 126 40.93 17.69 1.28
C GLN A 126 39.94 17.00 2.23
N MET A 127 40.44 16.20 3.20
CA MET A 127 39.58 15.59 4.22
C MET A 127 38.83 16.64 5.05
N ALA A 128 39.50 17.72 5.47
CA ALA A 128 38.87 18.80 6.21
C ALA A 128 37.77 19.51 5.39
N GLN A 129 37.99 19.70 4.09
CA GLN A 129 36.99 20.27 3.18
C GLN A 129 35.78 19.35 3.03
N LEU A 130 35.99 18.06 2.83
CA LEU A 130 34.91 17.06 2.74
C LEU A 130 34.12 16.94 4.05
N GLN A 131 34.79 17.00 5.20
CA GLN A 131 34.13 16.98 6.51
C GLN A 131 33.25 18.23 6.74
N ASN A 132 33.70 19.41 6.32
CA ASN A 132 32.87 20.62 6.38
C ASN A 132 31.66 20.51 5.44
N LYS A 133 31.87 20.02 4.21
CA LYS A 133 30.77 19.79 3.25
C LYS A 133 29.75 18.79 3.81
N LEU A 134 30.21 17.72 4.46
CA LEU A 134 29.34 16.75 5.15
C LEU A 134 28.53 17.43 6.26
N LYS A 135 29.19 18.25 7.10
CA LYS A 135 28.54 18.98 8.20
C LYS A 135 27.45 19.93 7.70
N ASP A 136 27.72 20.66 6.62
CA ASP A 136 26.78 21.59 6.01
C ASP A 136 25.57 20.86 5.41
N THR A 137 25.79 19.76 4.67
CA THR A 137 24.72 18.92 4.11
C THR A 137 23.86 18.26 5.21
N VAL A 138 24.48 17.79 6.30
CA VAL A 138 23.78 17.23 7.47
C VAL A 138 22.93 18.30 8.17
N ASN A 139 23.46 19.50 8.35
CA ASN A 139 22.74 20.60 8.98
C ASN A 139 21.55 21.06 8.11
N GLN A 140 21.72 21.17 6.80
CA GLN A 140 20.62 21.46 5.87
C GLN A 140 19.52 20.38 5.94
N CYS A 141 19.88 19.10 6.05
CA CYS A 141 18.91 18.02 6.20
C CYS A 141 18.16 18.05 7.54
N LYS A 142 18.83 18.42 8.64
CA LYS A 142 18.20 18.61 9.96
C LYS A 142 17.25 19.80 9.98
N THR A 143 17.61 20.95 9.41
CA THR A 143 16.74 22.13 9.36
C THR A 143 15.47 21.87 8.55
N ALA A 144 15.57 21.04 7.50
CA ALA A 144 14.42 20.56 6.72
C ALA A 144 13.49 19.60 7.48
N SER A 145 13.91 19.08 8.64
CA SER A 145 13.14 18.18 9.52
C SER A 145 12.34 18.91 10.61
N THR A 146 12.16 20.24 10.48
CA THR A 146 11.18 21.03 11.25
C THR A 146 9.76 20.61 10.82
N HIS A 147 9.36 19.41 11.23
CA HIS A 147 8.25 18.62 10.70
C HIS A 147 6.87 19.28 10.77
N VAL A 148 6.68 20.29 11.63
CA VAL A 148 5.38 20.91 11.89
C VAL A 148 4.99 21.93 10.79
N ILE A 149 5.96 22.66 10.25
CA ILE A 149 5.72 23.72 9.25
C ILE A 149 5.37 23.12 7.87
N ARG A 150 5.77 21.87 7.60
CA ARG A 150 5.62 21.23 6.29
C ARG A 150 4.23 20.65 6.05
N VAL A 151 3.54 20.16 7.10
CA VAL A 151 2.21 19.55 6.96
C VAL A 151 1.14 20.60 6.70
N GLU A 152 1.22 21.78 7.34
CA GLU A 152 0.32 22.89 7.06
C GLU A 152 0.52 23.47 5.65
N ASN A 153 1.78 23.59 5.21
CA ASN A 153 2.10 24.01 3.84
C ASN A 153 1.62 22.99 2.80
N LEU A 154 1.73 21.69 3.07
CA LEU A 154 1.17 20.63 2.24
C LEU A 154 -0.36 20.69 2.17
N LYS A 155 -1.04 20.90 3.30
CA LYS A 155 -2.50 21.06 3.35
C LYS A 155 -2.96 22.28 2.55
N LYS A 156 -2.19 23.37 2.57
CA LYS A 156 -2.43 24.56 1.73
C LYS A 156 -2.16 24.30 0.23
N GLN A 157 -1.15 23.50 -0.09
CA GLN A 157 -0.76 23.19 -1.47
C GLN A 157 -1.69 22.17 -2.15
N TYR A 158 -2.36 21.31 -1.36
CA TYR A 158 -3.31 20.31 -1.84
C TYR A 158 -4.70 20.46 -1.19
N PRO A 159 -5.44 21.54 -1.49
CA PRO A 159 -6.82 21.66 -1.02
C PRO A 159 -7.70 20.56 -1.64
N ILE A 160 -8.77 20.17 -0.92
CA ILE A 160 -9.77 19.22 -1.41
C ILE A 160 -10.40 19.81 -2.68
N LYS A 161 -9.96 19.30 -3.83
CA LYS A 161 -10.27 19.86 -5.15
C LYS A 161 -11.77 19.92 -5.41
N ASN A 162 -12.50 18.83 -5.11
CA ASN A 162 -13.91 18.67 -5.43
C ASN A 162 -14.67 17.97 -4.29
N LYS A 163 -15.26 18.75 -3.38
CA LYS A 163 -16.09 18.21 -2.27
C LYS A 163 -17.38 17.56 -2.77
N SER A 164 -17.98 18.08 -3.85
CA SER A 164 -19.19 17.51 -4.46
C SER A 164 -18.95 16.10 -5.00
N LEU A 165 -17.83 15.88 -5.69
CA LEU A 165 -17.47 14.54 -6.20
C LEU A 165 -17.20 13.56 -5.06
N LEU A 166 -16.51 14.00 -3.99
CA LEU A 166 -16.23 13.17 -2.81
C LEU A 166 -17.51 12.72 -2.10
N ILE A 167 -18.49 13.61 -1.96
CA ILE A 167 -19.79 13.27 -1.35
C ILE A 167 -20.55 12.30 -2.24
N LYS A 168 -20.61 12.54 -3.56
CA LYS A 168 -21.28 11.64 -4.51
C LYS A 168 -20.67 10.24 -4.46
N SER A 169 -19.35 10.10 -4.56
CA SER A 169 -18.70 8.79 -4.49
C SER A 169 -18.82 8.12 -3.12
N GLY A 170 -18.76 8.90 -2.04
CA GLY A 170 -18.96 8.40 -0.67
C GLY A 170 -20.37 7.86 -0.44
N ILE A 171 -21.40 8.58 -0.90
CA ILE A 171 -22.79 8.13 -0.82
C ILE A 171 -22.97 6.84 -1.63
N THR A 172 -22.47 6.77 -2.86
CA THR A 172 -22.60 5.57 -3.68
C THR A 172 -21.88 4.38 -3.06
N LEU A 173 -20.67 4.56 -2.52
CA LEU A 173 -19.94 3.51 -1.83
C LEU A 173 -20.73 2.99 -0.62
N ALA A 174 -21.26 3.89 0.21
CA ALA A 174 -22.07 3.52 1.36
C ALA A 174 -23.35 2.77 0.94
N LEU A 175 -24.01 3.21 -0.13
CA LEU A 175 -25.21 2.55 -0.67
C LEU A 175 -24.89 1.14 -1.14
N VAL A 176 -23.80 0.94 -1.89
CA VAL A 176 -23.37 -0.39 -2.38
C VAL A 176 -23.04 -1.32 -1.20
N ILE A 177 -22.33 -0.83 -0.19
CA ILE A 177 -22.04 -1.61 1.03
C ILE A 177 -23.35 -2.00 1.73
N CYS A 178 -24.27 -1.05 1.92
CA CYS A 178 -25.59 -1.34 2.47
C CYS A 178 -26.36 -2.38 1.65
N LEU A 179 -26.26 -2.33 0.31
CA LEU A 179 -26.91 -3.29 -0.58
C LEU A 179 -26.38 -4.73 -0.38
N PHE A 180 -25.08 -4.88 -0.13
CA PHE A 180 -24.49 -6.18 0.21
C PHE A 180 -24.98 -6.71 1.56
N PHE A 181 -25.09 -5.83 2.57
CA PHE A 181 -25.70 -6.23 3.85
C PHE A 181 -27.19 -6.52 3.73
N PHE A 182 -27.92 -5.81 2.86
CA PHE A 182 -29.33 -6.07 2.59
C PHE A 182 -29.56 -7.41 1.88
N ASN A 183 -28.63 -7.81 0.99
CA ASN A 183 -28.62 -9.14 0.38
C ASN A 183 -28.39 -10.27 1.40
N SER A 184 -27.85 -9.95 2.60
CA SER A 184 -27.76 -10.92 3.70
C SER A 184 -29.13 -11.30 4.28
N ILE A 185 -30.19 -10.52 4.04
CA ILE A 185 -31.54 -10.82 4.55
C ILE A 185 -32.18 -11.91 3.68
N PRO A 186 -32.67 -13.03 4.25
CA PRO A 186 -33.21 -14.17 3.50
C PRO A 186 -34.32 -13.83 2.49
N ALA A 187 -35.12 -12.79 2.78
CA ALA A 187 -36.21 -12.33 1.91
C ALA A 187 -35.74 -11.71 0.58
N PHE A 188 -34.50 -11.21 0.51
CA PHE A 188 -33.94 -10.55 -0.68
C PHE A 188 -32.81 -11.35 -1.35
N ARG A 189 -32.68 -12.64 -0.99
CA ARG A 189 -31.64 -13.56 -1.50
C ARG A 189 -31.94 -14.10 -2.91
N THR A 190 -32.55 -13.30 -3.78
CA THR A 190 -32.84 -13.71 -5.17
C THR A 190 -31.70 -13.36 -6.12
N LEU A 191 -30.79 -12.46 -5.73
CA LEU A 191 -29.70 -11.96 -6.57
C LEU A 191 -28.35 -12.47 -6.04
N GLY A 192 -27.55 -13.09 -6.91
CA GLY A 192 -26.17 -13.47 -6.59
C GLY A 192 -25.25 -12.26 -6.35
N LEU A 193 -24.12 -12.47 -5.67
CA LEU A 193 -23.16 -11.42 -5.30
C LEU A 193 -22.71 -10.57 -6.52
N GLY A 194 -22.50 -11.21 -7.68
CA GLY A 194 -22.13 -10.52 -8.92
C GLY A 194 -23.22 -9.58 -9.45
N TRP A 195 -24.50 -9.98 -9.36
CA TRP A 195 -25.63 -9.15 -9.79
C TRP A 195 -25.80 -7.93 -8.89
N THR A 196 -25.59 -8.08 -7.59
CA THR A 196 -25.62 -6.94 -6.65
C THR A 196 -24.49 -5.95 -6.91
N ALA A 197 -23.28 -6.42 -7.23
CA ALA A 197 -22.16 -5.57 -7.62
C ALA A 197 -22.45 -4.83 -8.94
N LEU A 198 -22.98 -5.53 -9.94
CA LEU A 198 -23.32 -4.97 -11.24
C LEU A 198 -24.41 -3.89 -11.14
N LEU A 199 -25.44 -4.11 -10.32
CA LEU A 199 -26.46 -3.10 -10.04
C LEU A 199 -25.83 -1.86 -9.37
N GLY A 200 -24.92 -2.06 -8.42
CA GLY A 200 -24.18 -0.97 -7.78
C GLY A 200 -23.34 -0.13 -8.75
N VAL A 201 -22.65 -0.79 -9.68
CA VAL A 201 -21.88 -0.12 -10.74
C VAL A 201 -22.80 0.63 -11.70
N ILE A 202 -23.91 0.03 -12.13
CA ILE A 202 -24.90 0.71 -12.99
C ILE A 202 -25.46 1.96 -12.29
N LEU A 203 -25.83 1.85 -11.02
CA LEU A 203 -26.32 2.97 -10.23
C LEU A 203 -25.27 4.09 -10.13
N LEU A 204 -24.00 3.72 -9.92
CA LEU A 204 -22.87 4.68 -9.89
C LEU A 204 -22.72 5.39 -11.22
N LEU A 205 -22.77 4.65 -12.33
CA LEU A 205 -22.66 5.20 -13.68
C LEU A 205 -23.82 6.15 -14.02
N ILE A 206 -25.04 5.86 -13.55
CA ILE A 206 -26.20 6.75 -13.73
C ILE A 206 -26.05 8.04 -12.92
N LEU A 207 -25.48 7.96 -11.71
CA LEU A 207 -25.29 9.12 -10.83
C LEU A 207 -24.07 9.98 -11.25
N TYR A 208 -23.20 9.43 -12.08
CA TYR A 208 -21.99 10.07 -12.59
C TYR A 208 -22.27 10.84 -13.89
N ASP A 209 -21.64 12.01 -14.05
CA ASP A 209 -21.83 12.85 -15.24
C ASP A 209 -21.12 12.22 -16.45
N SER A 210 -21.79 12.16 -17.60
CA SER A 210 -21.40 11.32 -18.74
C SER A 210 -20.13 11.77 -19.47
N LYS A 211 -19.58 12.95 -19.12
CA LYS A 211 -18.43 13.56 -19.81
C LYS A 211 -17.09 12.85 -19.62
N ASP A 212 -16.96 11.96 -18.62
CA ASP A 212 -15.70 11.30 -18.29
C ASP A 212 -15.77 9.75 -18.38
N LEU A 213 -16.82 9.17 -18.95
CA LEU A 213 -16.99 7.71 -19.01
C LEU A 213 -15.89 7.01 -19.83
N ASP A 214 -15.48 7.60 -20.95
CA ASP A 214 -14.41 7.05 -21.80
C ASP A 214 -13.06 6.96 -21.06
N ALA A 215 -12.77 7.95 -20.23
CA ALA A 215 -11.56 7.98 -19.42
C ALA A 215 -11.56 6.90 -18.32
N ILE A 216 -12.74 6.48 -17.85
CA ILE A 216 -12.90 5.40 -16.87
C ILE A 216 -12.68 4.04 -17.57
N PHE A 217 -13.32 3.80 -18.71
CA PHE A 217 -13.14 2.56 -19.47
C PHE A 217 -11.69 2.33 -19.92
N ALA A 218 -10.95 3.39 -20.24
CA ALA A 218 -9.53 3.32 -20.58
C ALA A 218 -8.64 2.88 -19.41
N ARG A 219 -9.10 3.04 -18.16
CA ARG A 219 -8.37 2.63 -16.94
C ARG A 219 -8.72 1.23 -16.48
N VAL A 220 -9.72 0.59 -17.08
CA VAL A 220 -10.10 -0.79 -16.73
C VAL A 220 -9.02 -1.75 -17.20
N GLU A 221 -8.53 -2.59 -16.28
CA GLU A 221 -7.57 -3.64 -16.59
C GLU A 221 -8.28 -4.86 -17.19
N TRP A 222 -8.57 -4.79 -18.50
CA TRP A 222 -9.28 -5.86 -19.22
C TRP A 222 -8.56 -7.22 -19.14
N SER A 223 -7.23 -7.23 -19.11
CA SER A 223 -6.43 -8.44 -18.92
C SER A 223 -6.74 -9.14 -17.59
N THR A 224 -6.83 -8.36 -16.51
CA THR A 224 -7.12 -8.86 -15.15
C THR A 224 -8.55 -9.41 -15.07
N LEU A 225 -9.52 -8.74 -15.69
CA LEU A 225 -10.91 -9.24 -15.76
C LEU A 225 -11.04 -10.54 -16.55
N LEU A 226 -10.38 -10.63 -17.71
CA LEU A 226 -10.37 -11.85 -18.53
C LEU A 226 -9.65 -13.00 -17.81
N PHE A 227 -8.57 -12.71 -17.09
CA PHE A 227 -7.90 -13.70 -16.23
C PHE A 227 -8.85 -14.24 -15.16
N PHE A 228 -9.56 -13.38 -14.42
CA PHE A 228 -10.52 -13.85 -13.43
C PHE A 228 -11.70 -14.59 -14.06
N ALA A 229 -12.23 -14.13 -15.19
CA ALA A 229 -13.30 -14.81 -15.90
C ALA A 229 -12.90 -16.23 -16.31
N SER A 230 -11.69 -16.42 -16.84
CA SER A 230 -11.20 -17.76 -17.20
C SER A 230 -10.96 -18.65 -15.98
N LEU A 231 -10.48 -18.09 -14.85
CA LEU A 231 -10.33 -18.82 -13.59
C LEU A 231 -11.67 -19.27 -13.01
N PHE A 232 -12.72 -18.45 -13.08
CA PHE A 232 -14.07 -18.83 -12.65
C PHE A 232 -14.67 -19.93 -13.53
N ILE A 233 -14.49 -19.86 -14.85
CA ILE A 233 -14.93 -20.94 -15.78
C ILE A 233 -14.20 -22.25 -15.45
N LEU A 234 -12.88 -22.20 -15.23
CA LEU A 234 -12.09 -23.38 -14.87
C LEU A 234 -12.55 -24.00 -13.55
N MET A 235 -12.83 -23.17 -12.54
CA MET A 235 -13.32 -23.62 -11.23
C MET A 235 -14.66 -24.35 -11.40
N GLU A 236 -15.59 -23.80 -12.18
CA GLU A 236 -16.91 -24.42 -12.40
C GLU A 236 -16.79 -25.74 -13.15
N VAL A 237 -15.95 -25.81 -14.19
CA VAL A 237 -15.68 -27.05 -14.93
C VAL A 237 -15.08 -28.11 -14.02
N TYR A 238 -14.11 -27.74 -13.17
CA TYR A 238 -13.52 -28.63 -12.19
C TYR A 238 -14.55 -29.16 -11.19
N ASN A 239 -15.42 -28.28 -10.69
CA ASN A 239 -16.49 -28.64 -9.77
C ASN A 239 -17.46 -29.66 -10.39
N VAL A 240 -17.90 -29.41 -11.63
CA VAL A 240 -18.76 -30.33 -12.40
C VAL A 240 -18.06 -31.67 -12.65
N PHE A 241 -16.77 -31.67 -12.97
CA PHE A 241 -16.01 -32.89 -13.23
C PHE A 241 -15.89 -33.77 -11.99
N ILE A 242 -15.51 -33.20 -10.84
CA ILE A 242 -15.39 -33.95 -9.57
C ILE A 242 -16.74 -34.48 -9.09
N TYR A 243 -17.77 -33.63 -9.05
CA TYR A 243 -19.11 -34.08 -8.65
C TYR A 243 -19.74 -35.05 -9.66
N GLY A 244 -19.44 -34.89 -10.95
CA GLY A 244 -19.88 -35.80 -12.01
C GLY A 244 -19.26 -37.19 -11.90
N ILE A 245 -18.01 -37.30 -11.46
CA ILE A 245 -17.37 -38.59 -11.16
C ILE A 245 -17.98 -39.22 -9.90
N ASN A 246 -18.15 -38.45 -8.83
CA ASN A 246 -18.63 -38.97 -7.54
C ASN A 246 -20.12 -39.39 -7.55
N LYS A 247 -20.87 -39.01 -8.59
CA LYS A 247 -22.27 -39.43 -8.78
C LYS A 247 -22.44 -40.68 -9.66
N ASN A 248 -21.35 -41.13 -10.31
CA ASN A 248 -21.30 -42.29 -11.21
C ASN A 248 -20.54 -43.49 -10.60
N ILE A 249 -20.21 -43.42 -9.30
CA ILE A 249 -19.72 -44.52 -8.45
C ILE A 249 -20.77 -44.73 -7.37
#